data_AF-A0A117M805-F1
#
_entry.id   AF-A0A117M805-F1
#
_cell.length_a   1.000
_cell.length_b   1.000
_cell.length_c   1.000
_cell.angle_alpha   90.00
_cell.angle_beta   90.00
_cell.angle_gamma   90.00
#
_symmetry.space_group_name_H-M   'P 1'
#
loop_
_entity.id
_entity.type
_entity.pdbx_description
1 polymer ?
#
loop_
_entity_poly.entity_id
_entity_poly.type
_entity_poly.pdbx_seq_one_letter_code
_entity_poly.pdbx_strand_id
1 'polypeptide(L)'
;MKNGKAYLSFFLVLLSTFVFADKLTFGGDSAYPPYEFVDENGEHTGFNVDLMNAVSRAAELDIEIELGEWNLVVERFKSGELDGLIGMAVTPERQRIYGFSIPHNTLHMAIFYRKGSQEPTVDDLRGREIVVQRNGVMHDYLLENSITDEIVAVDSPLEGLKFLSSGKGDYGLFEKYQCLYFAKENKIDNLEASSITVFDRDYAFATAKDDFALLNKLNKGLLLVRESGEYGMIFEKWFGSANWFEQNKRDLLVTARIVVFFAIGLFVLWFWNHSLKERVKARTEELERKAIENEALRAKIRSLHDIAFKMGSCTDEEEVYDLIVRAATDILSFDYYSLDIVEG
;
A
#
# COMPACT_ATOMS: atom_id res chain seq x y z
N MET A 1 -35.57 43.59 67.61
CA MET A 1 -34.95 42.35 67.09
C MET A 1 -35.35 42.16 65.62
N LYS A 2 -34.53 42.66 64.70
CA LYS A 2 -34.57 42.39 63.25
C LYS A 2 -33.22 42.84 62.68
N ASN A 3 -32.84 42.27 61.54
CA ASN A 3 -31.64 42.50 60.72
C ASN A 3 -30.51 41.51 61.06
N GLY A 4 -29.97 40.71 60.16
CA GLY A 4 -30.17 40.54 58.73
C GLY A 4 -28.98 39.68 58.27
N LYS A 5 -29.23 38.46 57.76
CA LYS A 5 -28.16 37.56 57.33
C LYS A 5 -27.61 38.04 55.98
N ALA A 6 -26.35 38.48 55.97
CA ALA A 6 -25.62 38.77 54.74
C ALA A 6 -25.16 37.46 54.11
N TYR A 7 -25.72 37.10 52.95
CA TYR A 7 -25.19 36.05 52.09
C TYR A 7 -24.16 36.67 51.16
N LEU A 8 -22.88 36.37 51.43
CA LEU A 8 -21.77 36.74 50.58
C LEU A 8 -21.79 35.82 49.35
N SER A 9 -22.28 36.30 48.21
CA SER A 9 -22.18 35.59 46.94
C SER A 9 -20.75 35.70 46.41
N PHE A 10 -20.02 34.58 46.43
CA PHE A 10 -18.69 34.46 45.86
C PHE A 10 -18.83 34.20 44.36
N PHE A 11 -18.72 35.25 43.54
CA PHE A 11 -18.76 35.16 42.09
C PHE A 11 -17.37 34.73 41.60
N LEU A 12 -17.20 33.43 41.32
CA LEU A 12 -15.97 32.89 40.74
C LEU A 12 -15.93 33.25 39.25
N VAL A 13 -15.23 34.33 38.90
CA VAL A 13 -14.94 34.66 37.50
C VAL A 13 -13.87 33.68 37.02
N LEU A 14 -14.28 32.67 36.26
CA LEU A 14 -13.38 31.84 35.46
C LEU A 14 -12.83 32.74 34.34
N LEU A 15 -11.63 33.29 34.53
CA LEU A 15 -10.84 33.84 33.44
C LEU A 15 -10.38 32.65 32.57
N SER A 16 -11.10 32.36 31.50
CA SER A 16 -10.59 31.54 30.41
C SER A 16 -9.49 32.34 29.72
N THR A 17 -8.23 32.06 30.07
CA THR A 17 -7.08 32.48 29.26
C THR A 17 -7.20 31.78 27.92
N PHE A 18 -7.67 32.49 26.90
CA PHE A 18 -7.39 32.10 25.52
C PHE A 18 -5.87 32.20 25.36
N VAL A 19 -5.20 31.05 25.37
CA VAL A 19 -3.84 30.95 24.84
C VAL A 19 -4.00 31.16 23.34
N PHE A 20 -3.68 32.35 22.84
CA PHE A 20 -3.42 32.52 21.42
C PHE A 20 -2.22 31.65 21.10
N ALA A 21 -2.39 30.66 20.23
CA ALA A 21 -1.25 29.98 19.64
C ALA A 21 -0.49 31.02 18.82
N ASP A 22 0.81 31.14 19.05
CA ASP A 22 1.65 32.01 18.23
C ASP A 22 1.60 31.50 16.79
N LYS A 23 1.38 32.43 15.85
CA LYS A 23 1.32 32.15 14.41
C LYS A 23 2.72 31.75 13.94
N LEU A 24 2.83 30.58 13.34
CA LEU A 24 4.07 30.04 12.77
C LEU A 24 4.14 30.38 11.28
N THR A 25 5.32 30.71 10.79
CA THR A 25 5.55 31.02 9.37
C THR A 25 6.43 29.95 8.74
N PHE A 26 5.94 29.30 7.69
CA PHE A 26 6.64 28.26 6.96
C PHE A 26 6.96 28.69 5.53
N GLY A 27 8.20 28.47 5.11
CA GLY A 27 8.67 28.78 3.76
C GLY A 27 8.57 27.62 2.77
N GLY A 28 8.48 27.93 1.49
CA GLY A 28 8.64 26.98 0.40
C GLY A 28 9.15 27.64 -0.88
N ASP A 29 9.47 26.83 -1.89
CA ASP A 29 9.85 27.34 -3.21
C ASP A 29 8.60 27.81 -3.97
N SER A 30 8.70 28.96 -4.64
CA SER A 30 7.66 29.53 -5.52
C SER A 30 7.63 28.89 -6.91
N ALA A 31 8.63 28.09 -7.28
CA ALA A 31 8.81 27.52 -8.61
C ALA A 31 9.06 26.01 -8.62
N TYR A 32 8.43 25.26 -7.71
CA TYR A 32 8.62 23.81 -7.55
C TYR A 32 7.34 22.97 -7.76
N PRO A 33 6.60 23.12 -8.88
CA PRO A 33 5.42 22.30 -9.14
C PRO A 33 5.78 20.83 -9.38
N PRO A 34 4.88 19.87 -9.08
CA PRO A 34 3.56 20.05 -8.48
C PRO A 34 3.59 20.14 -6.94
N TYR A 35 4.78 20.29 -6.34
CA TYR A 35 4.98 20.23 -4.89
C TYR A 35 4.62 21.53 -4.18
N GLU A 36 5.24 22.65 -4.55
CA GLU A 36 4.93 23.99 -4.05
C GLU A 36 5.27 25.02 -5.13
N PHE A 37 4.33 25.90 -5.44
CA PHE A 37 4.53 26.93 -6.44
C PHE A 37 3.48 28.03 -6.31
N VAL A 38 3.75 29.16 -6.95
CA VAL A 38 2.78 30.25 -7.12
C VAL A 38 2.07 30.05 -8.46
N ASP A 39 0.74 30.00 -8.44
CA ASP A 39 -0.06 29.84 -9.67
C ASP A 39 -0.18 31.14 -10.48
N GLU A 40 -0.89 31.08 -11.60
CA GLU A 40 -1.11 32.25 -12.48
C GLU A 40 -1.89 33.39 -11.80
N ASN A 41 -2.63 33.09 -10.72
CA ASN A 41 -3.38 34.08 -9.95
C ASN A 41 -2.54 34.70 -8.82
N GLY A 42 -1.32 34.22 -8.60
CA GLY A 42 -0.47 34.63 -7.49
C GLY A 42 -0.77 33.87 -6.18
N GLU A 43 -1.54 32.79 -6.22
CA GLU A 43 -1.88 32.00 -5.03
C GLU A 43 -0.83 30.92 -4.76
N HIS A 44 -0.48 30.74 -3.49
CA HIS A 44 0.40 29.64 -3.07
C HIS A 44 -0.36 28.33 -3.20
N THR A 45 0.17 27.40 -3.99
CA THR A 45 -0.49 26.13 -4.29
C THR A 45 0.53 25.00 -4.41
N GLY A 46 0.04 23.77 -4.56
CA GLY A 46 0.86 22.57 -4.67
C GLY A 46 0.57 21.54 -3.59
N PHE A 47 1.11 20.34 -3.78
CA PHE A 47 0.97 19.22 -2.85
C PHE A 47 1.40 19.55 -1.42
N ASN A 48 2.54 20.20 -1.23
CA ASN A 48 3.06 20.53 0.10
C ASN A 48 2.32 21.68 0.76
N VAL A 49 1.76 22.61 -0.04
CA VAL A 49 0.86 23.65 0.48
C VAL A 49 -0.42 23.03 1.02
N ASP A 50 -1.08 22.20 0.21
CA ASP A 50 -2.30 21.48 0.61
C ASP A 50 -2.06 20.57 1.81
N LEU A 51 -0.94 19.83 1.79
CA LEU A 51 -0.57 18.93 2.87
C LEU A 51 -0.25 19.69 4.16
N MET A 52 0.54 20.76 4.11
CA MET A 52 0.84 21.57 5.29
C MET A 52 -0.43 22.18 5.88
N ASN A 53 -1.35 22.67 5.04
CA ASN A 53 -2.65 23.16 5.50
C ASN A 53 -3.47 22.07 6.22
N ALA A 54 -3.49 20.84 5.70
CA ALA A 54 -4.14 19.71 6.36
C ALA A 54 -3.47 19.33 7.68
N VAL A 55 -2.14 19.28 7.69
CA VAL A 55 -1.32 18.99 8.88
C VAL A 55 -1.52 20.05 9.95
N SER A 56 -1.55 21.34 9.58
CA SER A 56 -1.78 22.46 10.49
C SER A 56 -3.11 22.31 11.21
N ARG A 57 -4.19 21.99 10.48
CA ARG A 57 -5.52 21.73 11.06
C ARG A 57 -5.49 20.53 12.01
N ALA A 58 -4.91 19.42 11.59
CA ALA A 58 -4.86 18.18 12.38
C ALA A 58 -3.98 18.28 13.63
N ALA A 59 -2.94 19.13 13.59
CA ALA A 59 -2.02 19.38 14.69
C ALA A 59 -2.44 20.55 15.60
N GLU A 60 -3.55 21.22 15.28
CA GLU A 60 -4.01 22.45 15.97
C GLU A 60 -2.92 23.54 16.00
N LEU A 61 -2.25 23.72 14.86
CA LEU A 61 -1.25 24.78 14.64
C LEU A 61 -1.85 25.88 13.76
N ASP A 62 -1.43 27.13 14.00
CA ASP A 62 -1.70 28.26 13.13
C ASP A 62 -0.46 28.51 12.26
N ILE A 63 -0.45 27.97 11.05
CA ILE A 63 0.68 28.05 10.10
C ILE A 63 0.28 28.93 8.92
N GLU A 64 1.09 29.95 8.65
CA GLU A 64 1.09 30.71 7.40
C GLU A 64 2.22 30.24 6.49
N ILE A 65 1.90 30.10 5.20
CA ILE A 65 2.84 29.60 4.19
C ILE A 65 3.27 30.75 3.29
N GLU A 66 4.57 30.96 3.18
CA GLU A 66 5.18 31.92 2.27
C GLU A 66 6.04 31.20 1.22
N LEU A 67 5.76 31.44 -0.06
CA LEU A 67 6.59 30.93 -1.14
C LEU A 67 7.49 32.02 -1.71
N GLY A 68 8.73 31.68 -2.01
CA GLY A 68 9.72 32.61 -2.55
C GLY A 68 10.79 31.91 -3.38
N GLU A 69 11.82 32.65 -3.78
CA GLU A 69 12.98 32.02 -4.41
C GLU A 69 13.70 31.15 -3.38
N TRP A 70 13.99 29.90 -3.74
CA TRP A 70 14.46 28.88 -2.79
C TRP A 70 15.70 29.31 -1.99
N ASN A 71 16.72 29.90 -2.63
CA ASN A 71 17.92 30.31 -1.91
C ASN A 71 17.62 31.39 -0.86
N LEU A 72 16.78 32.38 -1.20
CA LEU A 72 16.33 33.39 -0.24
C LEU A 72 15.51 32.77 0.90
N VAL A 73 14.60 31.85 0.60
CA VAL A 73 13.78 31.17 1.62
C VAL A 73 14.64 30.38 2.59
N VAL A 74 15.65 29.65 2.11
CA VAL A 74 16.60 28.93 2.97
C VAL A 74 17.41 29.87 3.85
N GLU A 75 17.86 31.02 3.32
CA GLU A 75 18.59 32.01 4.12
C GLU A 75 17.69 32.67 5.18
N ARG A 76 16.44 33.02 4.85
CA ARG A 76 15.44 33.54 5.82
C ARG A 76 15.17 32.54 6.94
N PHE A 77 15.03 31.26 6.59
CA PHE A 77 14.87 30.19 7.58
C PHE A 77 16.11 30.04 8.46
N LYS A 78 17.31 30.06 7.86
CA LYS A 78 18.57 29.99 8.60
C LYS A 78 18.79 31.18 9.53
N SER A 79 18.28 32.37 9.20
CA SER A 79 18.30 33.54 10.08
C SER A 79 17.22 33.54 11.17
N GLY A 80 16.31 32.56 11.17
CA GLY A 80 15.20 32.47 12.12
C GLY A 80 14.03 33.41 11.82
N GLU A 81 13.92 33.90 10.58
CA GLU A 81 12.75 34.68 10.13
C GLU A 81 11.55 33.76 9.82
N LEU A 82 11.82 32.50 9.47
CA LEU A 82 10.82 31.46 9.27
C LEU A 82 10.96 30.40 10.36
N ASP A 83 9.85 29.84 10.82
CA ASP A 83 9.82 28.78 11.84
C ASP A 83 10.12 27.40 11.23
N GLY A 84 9.84 27.23 9.94
CA GLY A 84 10.11 25.99 9.23
C GLY A 84 9.98 26.10 7.72
N LEU A 85 10.14 24.97 7.05
CA LEU A 85 9.94 24.81 5.62
C LEU A 85 8.93 23.70 5.36
N ILE A 86 8.02 23.93 4.40
CA ILE A 86 7.01 22.96 3.98
C ILE A 86 7.58 21.81 3.14
N GLY A 87 8.85 21.89 2.77
CA GLY A 87 9.53 20.89 1.99
C GLY A 87 11.03 21.13 1.94
N MET A 88 11.81 20.11 2.26
CA MET A 88 13.25 20.10 2.03
C MET A 88 13.74 18.67 1.84
N ALA A 89 14.60 18.45 0.84
CA ALA A 89 15.23 17.16 0.63
C ALA A 89 16.18 16.83 1.79
N VAL A 90 16.01 15.64 2.35
CA VAL A 90 16.80 15.15 3.47
C VAL A 90 18.17 14.68 2.97
N THR A 91 19.23 15.35 3.41
CA THR A 91 20.62 14.96 3.13
C THR A 91 21.41 14.90 4.44
N PRO A 92 22.49 14.10 4.50
CA PRO A 92 23.35 14.05 5.69
C PRO A 92 23.92 15.42 6.09
N GLU A 93 24.14 16.30 5.12
CA GLU A 93 24.58 17.67 5.39
C GLU A 93 23.49 18.52 6.03
N ARG A 94 22.29 18.51 5.46
CA ARG A 94 21.16 19.29 5.99
C ARG A 94 20.71 18.78 7.36
N GLN A 95 20.77 17.47 7.61
CA GLN A 95 20.48 16.88 8.93
C GLN A 95 21.45 17.34 10.04
N ARG A 96 22.64 17.82 9.68
CA ARG A 96 23.55 18.44 10.67
C ARG A 96 23.09 19.83 11.10
N ILE A 97 22.25 20.49 10.31
CA ILE A 97 21.87 21.90 10.47
C ILE A 97 20.40 22.05 10.87
N TYR A 98 19.51 21.18 10.37
CA TYR A 98 18.06 21.28 10.51
C TYR A 98 17.44 20.03 11.12
N GLY A 99 16.25 20.21 11.69
CA GLY A 99 15.39 19.14 12.18
C GLY A 99 14.41 18.75 11.07
N PHE A 100 14.10 17.46 10.96
CA PHE A 100 13.20 16.95 9.93
C PHE A 100 12.04 16.17 10.53
N SER A 101 10.84 16.37 9.97
CA SER A 101 9.69 15.53 10.26
C SER A 101 9.89 14.11 9.70
N ILE A 102 8.96 13.21 10.01
CA ILE A 102 8.80 12.01 9.19
C ILE A 102 8.60 12.44 7.72
N PRO A 103 9.24 11.76 6.74
CA PRO A 103 9.09 12.11 5.33
C PRO A 103 7.62 12.08 4.90
N HIS A 104 7.17 13.14 4.25
CA HIS A 104 5.83 13.20 3.68
C HIS A 104 5.79 12.70 2.25
N ASN A 105 6.89 12.78 1.50
CA ASN A 105 7.01 12.24 0.15
C ASN A 105 8.47 11.82 -0.14
N THR A 106 8.68 11.18 -1.28
CA THR A 106 9.97 10.79 -1.82
C THR A 106 10.15 11.45 -3.19
N LEU A 107 11.26 12.17 -3.36
CA LEU A 107 11.66 12.73 -4.64
C LEU A 107 12.39 11.66 -5.46
N HIS A 108 12.07 11.59 -6.74
CA HIS A 108 12.59 10.57 -7.65
C HIS A 108 13.43 11.22 -8.73
N MET A 109 14.74 10.99 -8.71
CA MET A 109 15.63 11.63 -9.67
C MET A 109 15.77 10.75 -10.90
N ALA A 110 15.51 11.30 -12.08
CA ALA A 110 15.47 10.55 -13.33
C ALA A 110 16.32 11.22 -14.40
N ILE A 111 16.78 10.39 -15.35
CA ILE A 111 17.49 10.85 -16.53
C ILE A 111 16.45 11.24 -17.58
N PHE A 112 16.54 12.46 -18.09
CA PHE A 112 15.74 12.96 -19.19
C PHE A 112 16.53 12.88 -20.49
N TYR A 113 15.93 12.29 -21.51
CA TYR A 113 16.57 12.03 -22.81
C TYR A 113 15.58 12.23 -23.96
N ARG A 114 16.09 12.40 -25.18
CA ARG A 114 15.25 12.59 -26.37
C ARG A 114 14.60 11.29 -26.81
N LYS A 115 13.31 11.35 -27.16
CA LYS A 115 12.54 10.22 -27.70
C LYS A 115 13.22 9.59 -28.91
N GLY A 116 13.07 8.27 -29.03
CA GLY A 116 13.70 7.49 -30.10
C GLY A 116 15.16 7.13 -29.83
N SER A 117 15.75 7.61 -28.73
CA SER A 117 17.03 7.11 -28.21
C SER A 117 16.81 5.89 -27.33
N GLN A 118 17.85 5.08 -27.14
CA GLN A 118 17.84 4.04 -26.11
C GLN A 118 17.78 4.70 -24.72
N GLU A 119 16.99 4.13 -23.81
CA GLU A 119 16.93 4.58 -22.42
C GLU A 119 18.33 4.49 -21.78
N PRO A 120 18.88 5.61 -21.26
CA PRO A 120 20.20 5.64 -20.67
C PRO A 120 20.18 5.13 -19.23
N THR A 121 21.32 4.57 -18.82
CA THR A 121 21.65 4.28 -17.43
C THR A 121 22.57 5.36 -16.87
N VAL A 122 22.85 5.31 -15.56
CA VAL A 122 23.79 6.25 -14.92
C VAL A 122 25.19 6.13 -15.51
N ASP A 123 25.63 4.94 -15.88
CA ASP A 123 26.95 4.72 -16.48
C ASP A 123 27.07 5.35 -17.88
N ASP A 124 25.95 5.44 -18.62
CA ASP A 124 25.91 6.08 -19.94
C ASP A 124 26.10 7.61 -19.87
N LEU A 125 25.99 8.21 -18.68
CA LEU A 125 26.21 9.64 -18.47
C LEU A 125 27.70 10.03 -18.46
N ARG A 126 28.61 9.06 -18.34
CA ARG A 126 30.05 9.33 -18.26
C ARG A 126 30.57 9.95 -19.55
N GLY A 127 31.23 11.10 -19.44
CA GLY A 127 31.79 11.84 -20.58
C GLY A 127 30.71 12.46 -21.49
N ARG A 128 29.49 12.64 -20.98
CA ARG A 128 28.36 13.26 -21.67
C ARG A 128 28.04 14.61 -21.06
N GLU A 129 27.46 15.49 -21.87
CA GLU A 129 26.96 16.79 -21.42
C GLU A 129 25.66 16.61 -20.64
N ILE A 130 25.70 16.79 -19.32
CA ILE A 130 24.56 16.58 -18.42
C ILE A 130 24.01 17.91 -17.93
N VAL A 131 22.74 18.17 -18.23
CA VAL A 131 22.02 19.37 -17.79
C VAL A 131 21.42 19.15 -16.41
N VAL A 132 21.70 20.05 -15.47
CA VAL A 132 21.18 20.01 -14.08
C VAL A 132 20.83 21.41 -13.59
N GLN A 133 19.96 21.48 -12.58
CA GLN A 133 19.74 22.75 -11.88
C GLN A 133 20.96 23.11 -11.03
N ARG A 134 21.44 24.35 -11.17
CA ARG A 134 22.54 24.89 -10.38
C ARG A 134 22.24 24.82 -8.89
N ASN A 135 23.21 24.36 -8.11
CA ASN A 135 23.11 24.17 -6.65
C ASN A 135 21.93 23.26 -6.21
N GLY A 136 21.39 22.45 -7.12
CA GLY A 136 20.39 21.43 -6.81
C GLY A 136 21.02 20.10 -6.40
N VAL A 137 20.23 19.22 -5.81
CA VAL A 137 20.68 17.91 -5.31
C VAL A 137 21.33 17.05 -6.41
N MET A 138 20.90 17.20 -7.67
CA MET A 138 21.47 16.49 -8.82
C MET A 138 22.83 17.04 -9.22
N HIS A 139 23.05 18.35 -9.07
CA HIS A 139 24.35 18.96 -9.32
C HIS A 139 25.38 18.44 -8.33
N ASP A 140 25.03 18.43 -7.04
CA ASP A 140 25.89 17.88 -5.98
C ASP A 140 26.16 16.40 -6.22
N TYR A 141 25.14 15.62 -6.61
CA TYR A 141 25.30 14.20 -6.92
C TYR A 141 26.31 13.94 -8.04
N LEU A 142 26.27 14.71 -9.15
CA LEU A 142 27.21 14.54 -10.25
C LEU A 142 28.66 14.84 -9.82
N LEU A 143 28.84 15.88 -9.00
CA LEU A 143 30.15 16.28 -8.49
C LEU A 143 30.71 15.27 -7.48
N GLU A 144 29.92 14.89 -6.47
CA GLU A 144 30.32 13.96 -5.40
C GLU A 144 30.70 12.57 -5.95
N ASN A 145 30.02 12.12 -6.99
CA ASN A 145 30.25 10.81 -7.60
C ASN A 145 31.17 10.85 -8.82
N SER A 146 31.65 12.05 -9.21
CA SER A 146 32.50 12.26 -10.38
C SER A 146 31.97 11.54 -11.63
N ILE A 147 30.67 11.73 -11.91
CA ILE A 147 29.98 11.03 -13.00
C ILE A 147 30.45 11.57 -14.36
N THR A 148 30.53 12.89 -14.50
CA THR A 148 31.01 13.57 -15.71
C THR A 148 31.65 14.91 -15.32
N ASP A 149 32.57 15.40 -16.16
CA ASP A 149 33.13 16.75 -16.05
C ASP A 149 32.34 17.77 -16.89
N GLU A 150 31.47 17.31 -17.79
CA GLU A 150 30.69 18.13 -18.73
C GLU A 150 29.30 18.46 -18.15
N ILE A 151 29.27 19.33 -17.13
CA ILE A 151 28.02 19.71 -16.44
C ILE A 151 27.51 21.06 -16.96
N VAL A 152 26.26 21.09 -17.44
CA VAL A 152 25.55 22.31 -17.82
C VAL A 152 24.58 22.71 -16.72
N ALA A 153 24.97 23.71 -15.92
CA ALA A 153 24.15 24.22 -14.83
C ALA A 153 23.18 25.32 -15.31
N VAL A 154 21.89 25.00 -15.32
CA VAL A 154 20.79 25.94 -15.62
C VAL A 154 20.15 26.48 -14.34
N ASP A 155 19.39 27.57 -14.44
CA ASP A 155 18.81 28.21 -13.26
C ASP A 155 17.47 27.55 -12.85
N SER A 156 16.80 26.82 -13.76
CA SER A 156 15.59 26.05 -13.44
C SER A 156 15.49 24.72 -14.21
N PRO A 157 14.77 23.72 -13.67
CA PRO A 157 14.50 22.47 -14.39
C PRO A 157 13.74 22.70 -15.71
N LEU A 158 12.83 23.68 -15.78
CA LEU A 158 12.12 24.03 -17.01
C LEU A 158 13.07 24.54 -18.10
N GLU A 159 14.04 25.39 -17.73
CA GLU A 159 15.08 25.82 -18.66
C GLU A 159 15.89 24.64 -19.17
N GLY A 160 16.25 23.70 -18.27
CA GLY A 160 16.96 22.48 -18.63
C GLY A 160 16.19 21.59 -19.61
N LEU A 161 14.88 21.41 -19.40
CA LEU A 161 14.02 20.69 -20.35
C LEU A 161 13.95 21.38 -21.72
N LYS A 162 13.83 22.71 -21.76
CA LYS A 162 13.82 23.47 -23.01
C LYS A 162 15.16 23.37 -23.74
N PHE A 163 16.27 23.40 -22.99
CA PHE A 163 17.62 23.21 -23.52
C PHE A 163 17.76 21.85 -24.22
N LEU A 164 17.38 20.77 -23.52
CA LEU A 164 17.37 19.40 -24.06
C LEU A 164 16.45 19.21 -25.26
N SER A 165 15.24 19.75 -25.16
CA SER A 165 14.22 19.68 -26.20
C SER A 165 14.67 20.38 -27.49
N SER A 166 15.48 21.44 -27.38
CA SER A 166 16.08 22.14 -28.51
C SER A 166 17.24 21.39 -29.19
N GLY A 167 17.63 20.23 -28.68
CA GLY A 167 18.71 19.41 -29.22
C GLY A 167 20.10 19.73 -28.67
N LYS A 168 20.19 20.58 -27.63
CA LYS A 168 21.43 20.84 -26.88
C LYS A 168 21.51 19.91 -25.67
N GLY A 169 22.69 19.60 -25.14
CA GLY A 169 22.81 18.61 -24.07
C GLY A 169 22.61 17.18 -24.55
N ASP A 170 23.31 16.24 -23.93
CA ASP A 170 23.09 14.83 -24.16
C ASP A 170 21.90 14.33 -23.32
N TYR A 171 21.92 14.64 -22.02
CA TYR A 171 20.93 14.19 -21.05
C TYR A 171 20.64 15.26 -19.99
N GLY A 172 19.50 15.15 -19.32
CA GLY A 172 19.21 15.91 -18.10
C GLY A 172 19.13 15.00 -16.89
N LEU A 173 19.49 15.51 -15.73
CA LEU A 173 19.27 14.83 -14.46
C LEU A 173 18.45 15.74 -13.54
N PHE A 174 17.18 15.38 -13.35
CA PHE A 174 16.20 16.21 -12.65
C PHE A 174 15.23 15.37 -11.80
N GLU A 175 14.45 16.04 -10.95
CA GLU A 175 13.31 15.41 -10.29
C GLU A 175 12.23 15.07 -11.34
N LYS A 176 11.77 13.81 -11.30
CA LYS A 176 10.96 13.19 -12.34
C LYS A 176 9.58 13.85 -12.46
N TYR A 177 8.86 14.00 -11.35
CA TYR A 177 7.47 14.45 -11.40
C TYR A 177 7.34 15.93 -11.73
N GLN A 178 8.23 16.77 -11.22
CA GLN A 178 8.36 18.17 -11.59
C GLN A 178 8.62 18.32 -13.09
N CYS A 179 9.59 17.58 -13.63
CA CYS A 179 9.90 17.70 -15.05
C CYS A 179 8.79 17.13 -15.95
N LEU A 180 8.09 16.07 -15.53
CA LEU A 180 6.90 15.58 -16.23
C LEU A 180 5.76 16.61 -16.20
N TYR A 181 5.56 17.29 -15.08
CA TYR A 181 4.61 18.40 -14.97
C TYR A 181 4.98 19.52 -15.93
N PHE A 182 6.23 20.00 -15.89
CA PHE A 182 6.70 21.06 -16.79
C PHE A 182 6.61 20.67 -18.26
N ALA A 183 6.95 19.43 -18.61
CA ALA A 183 6.85 18.94 -19.97
C ALA A 183 5.41 18.96 -20.48
N LYS A 184 4.44 18.56 -19.64
CA LYS A 184 3.01 18.62 -19.95
C LYS A 184 2.53 20.06 -20.16
N GLU A 185 2.78 20.94 -19.19
CA GLU A 185 2.33 22.33 -19.23
C GLU A 185 2.96 23.13 -20.39
N ASN A 186 4.22 22.85 -20.72
CA ASN A 186 4.95 23.55 -21.78
C ASN A 186 4.91 22.81 -23.13
N LYS A 187 4.13 21.73 -23.26
CA LYS A 187 3.98 20.92 -24.48
C LYS A 187 5.32 20.42 -25.03
N ILE A 188 6.23 20.03 -24.15
CA ILE A 188 7.50 19.38 -24.49
C ILE A 188 7.23 17.88 -24.61
N ASP A 189 7.04 17.41 -25.84
CA ASP A 189 6.63 16.02 -26.14
C ASP A 189 7.75 15.15 -26.72
N ASN A 190 8.94 15.72 -26.94
CA ASN A 190 10.09 15.05 -27.55
C ASN A 190 11.12 14.52 -26.52
N LEU A 191 10.82 14.61 -25.23
CA LEU A 191 11.64 14.07 -24.14
C LEU A 191 10.92 12.91 -23.42
N GLU A 192 11.71 12.00 -22.87
CA GLU A 192 11.31 10.90 -22.00
C GLU A 192 12.14 10.90 -20.71
N ALA A 193 11.54 10.44 -19.62
CA ALA A 193 12.22 10.20 -18.36
C ALA A 193 12.57 8.71 -18.25
N SER A 194 13.72 8.39 -17.64
CA SER A 194 14.09 7.01 -17.35
C SER A 194 13.03 6.33 -16.47
N SER A 195 12.81 5.05 -16.75
CA SER A 195 11.93 4.17 -15.99
C SER A 195 12.48 3.92 -14.59
N ILE A 196 13.79 3.68 -14.50
CA ILE A 196 14.54 3.52 -13.26
C ILE A 196 15.00 4.90 -12.76
N THR A 197 14.80 5.17 -11.47
CA THR A 197 15.33 6.36 -10.82
C THR A 197 16.82 6.18 -10.55
N VAL A 198 17.59 7.25 -10.73
CA VAL A 198 19.04 7.29 -10.43
C VAL A 198 19.25 7.13 -8.94
N PHE A 199 18.46 7.88 -8.16
CA PHE A 199 18.37 7.76 -6.73
C PHE A 199 17.08 8.43 -6.24
N ASP A 200 16.69 8.06 -5.03
CA ASP A 200 15.57 8.67 -4.33
C ASP A 200 16.08 9.55 -3.18
N ARG A 201 15.27 10.53 -2.79
CA ARG A 201 15.51 11.35 -1.60
C ARG A 201 14.22 11.58 -0.84
N ASP A 202 14.28 11.37 0.46
CA ASP A 202 13.16 11.74 1.33
C ASP A 202 12.94 13.25 1.30
N TYR A 203 11.67 13.64 1.28
CA TYR A 203 11.20 15.02 1.36
C TYR A 203 10.35 15.16 2.61
N ALA A 204 10.74 16.11 3.47
CA ALA A 204 10.18 16.28 4.79
C ALA A 204 9.98 17.77 5.11
N PHE A 205 9.11 18.05 6.08
CA PHE A 205 9.06 19.37 6.70
C PHE A 205 10.36 19.58 7.47
N ALA A 206 10.92 20.78 7.39
CA ALA A 206 12.14 21.13 8.12
C ALA A 206 11.83 22.20 9.18
N THR A 207 12.50 22.09 10.32
CA THR A 207 12.43 23.04 11.45
C THR A 207 13.84 23.32 11.98
N ALA A 208 13.97 24.23 12.95
CA ALA A 208 15.21 24.33 13.72
C ALA A 208 15.58 22.95 14.30
N LYS A 209 16.89 22.64 14.31
CA LYS A 209 17.42 21.30 14.64
C LYS A 209 16.93 20.74 15.97
N ASP A 210 16.82 21.62 16.96
CA ASP A 210 16.52 21.24 18.34
C ASP A 210 15.06 21.54 18.71
N ASP A 211 14.20 21.94 17.75
CA ASP A 211 12.77 22.15 17.99
C ASP A 211 11.97 20.84 17.91
N PHE A 212 12.25 19.96 18.87
CA PHE A 212 11.57 18.67 18.98
C PHE A 212 10.07 18.83 19.28
N ALA A 213 9.66 19.94 19.89
CA ALA A 213 8.26 20.18 20.22
C ALA A 213 7.44 20.42 18.95
N LEU A 214 7.92 21.30 18.06
CA LEU A 214 7.27 21.54 16.77
C LEU A 214 7.30 20.29 15.89
N LEU A 215 8.44 19.60 15.79
CA LEU A 215 8.55 18.36 15.02
C LEU A 215 7.55 17.29 15.47
N ASN A 216 7.38 17.10 16.79
CA ASN A 216 6.43 16.12 17.30
C ASN A 216 4.97 16.48 16.95
N LYS A 217 4.62 17.77 16.95
CA LYS A 217 3.29 18.23 16.52
C LYS A 217 3.08 18.01 15.02
N LEU A 218 4.05 18.37 14.19
CA LEU A 218 4.01 18.14 12.74
C LEU A 218 3.89 16.65 12.40
N ASN A 219 4.68 15.80 13.07
CA ASN A 219 4.64 14.34 12.89
C ASN A 219 3.26 13.78 13.28
N LYS A 220 2.72 14.21 14.42
CA LYS A 220 1.36 13.81 14.85
C LYS A 220 0.31 14.24 13.82
N GLY A 221 0.36 15.49 13.36
CA GLY A 221 -0.56 16.00 12.34
C GLY A 221 -0.47 15.20 11.05
N LEU A 222 0.73 14.91 10.56
CA LEU A 222 0.92 14.12 9.34
C LEU A 222 0.38 12.69 9.47
N LEU A 223 0.57 12.04 10.63
CA LEU A 223 0.01 10.72 10.88
C LEU A 223 -1.53 10.73 10.88
N LEU A 224 -2.15 11.74 11.49
CA LEU A 224 -3.61 11.91 11.49
C LEU A 224 -4.17 12.16 10.08
N VAL A 225 -3.49 13.00 9.29
CA VAL A 225 -3.87 13.25 7.89
C VAL A 225 -3.75 11.99 7.03
N ARG A 226 -2.75 11.14 7.29
CA ARG A 226 -2.62 9.83 6.63
C ARG A 226 -3.72 8.86 7.06
N GLU A 227 -4.00 8.75 8.36
CA GLU A 227 -5.02 7.85 8.90
C GLU A 227 -6.44 8.21 8.42
N SER A 228 -6.73 9.50 8.27
CA SER A 228 -8.03 9.97 7.77
C SER A 228 -8.27 9.70 6.27
N GLY A 229 -7.22 9.37 5.51
CA GLY A 229 -7.27 9.25 4.05
C GLY A 229 -7.15 10.58 3.28
N GLU A 230 -7.14 11.73 3.96
CA GLU A 230 -6.96 13.05 3.35
C GLU A 230 -5.63 13.17 2.60
N TYR A 231 -4.55 12.57 3.13
CA TYR A 231 -3.27 12.46 2.42
C TYR A 231 -3.44 11.85 1.03
N GLY A 232 -4.19 10.75 0.92
CA GLY A 232 -4.40 10.06 -0.35
C GLY A 232 -5.17 10.92 -1.36
N MET A 233 -6.15 11.70 -0.90
CA MET A 233 -6.89 12.63 -1.76
C MET A 233 -6.00 13.79 -2.26
N ILE A 234 -5.17 14.35 -1.39
CA ILE A 234 -4.20 15.40 -1.76
C ILE A 234 -3.16 14.83 -2.74
N PHE A 235 -2.64 13.64 -2.47
CA PHE A 235 -1.69 12.97 -3.35
C PHE A 235 -2.30 12.71 -4.74
N GLU A 236 -3.54 12.19 -4.80
CA GLU A 236 -4.23 11.92 -6.07
C GLU A 236 -4.51 13.21 -6.86
N LYS A 237 -4.88 14.32 -6.18
CA LYS A 237 -5.08 15.63 -6.81
C LYS A 237 -3.83 16.08 -7.59
N TRP A 238 -2.65 15.92 -7.01
CA TRP A 238 -1.40 16.47 -7.56
C TRP A 238 -0.63 15.47 -8.43
N PHE A 239 -0.65 14.18 -8.08
CA PHE A 239 0.13 13.13 -8.74
C PHE A 239 -0.74 12.08 -9.44
N GLY A 240 -2.03 11.97 -9.13
CA GLY A 240 -2.93 10.99 -9.73
C GLY A 240 -3.16 11.19 -11.23
N SER A 241 -3.15 12.44 -11.68
CA SER A 241 -3.18 12.77 -13.11
C SER A 241 -1.81 12.71 -13.80
N ALA A 242 -0.72 12.54 -13.03
CA ALA A 242 0.62 12.33 -13.54
C ALA A 242 0.78 10.86 -13.96
N ASN A 243 0.02 10.45 -14.98
CA ASN A 243 0.21 9.25 -15.77
C ASN A 243 0.26 7.88 -15.04
N TRP A 244 0.05 7.74 -13.72
CA TRP A 244 0.13 6.41 -13.08
C TRP A 244 -0.82 5.40 -13.73
N PHE A 245 -2.09 5.79 -13.92
CA PHE A 245 -3.07 4.92 -14.58
C PHE A 245 -2.76 4.66 -16.06
N GLU A 246 -2.21 5.63 -16.79
CA GLU A 246 -1.91 5.49 -18.23
C GLU A 246 -0.57 4.76 -18.47
N GLN A 247 0.46 4.98 -17.65
CA GLN A 247 1.74 4.26 -17.69
C GLN A 247 1.59 2.82 -17.20
N ASN A 248 0.83 2.58 -16.12
CA ASN A 248 0.67 1.24 -15.53
C ASN A 248 -0.59 0.51 -15.99
N LYS A 249 -1.32 1.01 -17.01
CA LYS A 249 -2.51 0.36 -17.57
C LYS A 249 -2.26 -1.10 -17.96
N ARG A 250 -1.10 -1.36 -18.56
CA ARG A 250 -0.66 -2.72 -18.93
C ARG A 250 -0.47 -3.60 -17.69
N ASP A 251 0.23 -3.09 -16.68
CA ASP A 251 0.52 -3.84 -15.45
C ASP A 251 -0.75 -4.10 -14.64
N LEU A 252 -1.66 -3.14 -14.60
CA LEU A 252 -2.99 -3.29 -13.98
C LEU A 252 -3.81 -4.36 -14.70
N LEU A 253 -3.81 -4.38 -16.03
CA LEU A 253 -4.50 -5.42 -16.81
C LEU A 253 -3.88 -6.80 -16.61
N VAL A 254 -2.55 -6.90 -16.55
CA VAL A 254 -1.85 -8.16 -16.27
C VAL A 254 -2.15 -8.63 -14.85
N THR A 255 -2.07 -7.74 -13.86
CA THR A 255 -2.39 -8.03 -12.45
C THR A 255 -3.84 -8.48 -12.30
N ALA A 256 -4.79 -7.80 -12.94
CA ALA A 256 -6.19 -8.20 -12.96
C ALA A 256 -6.38 -9.60 -13.57
N ARG A 257 -5.70 -9.91 -14.68
CA ARG A 257 -5.74 -11.25 -15.28
C ARG A 257 -5.19 -12.33 -14.35
N ILE A 258 -4.10 -12.05 -13.64
CA ILE A 258 -3.50 -12.96 -12.65
C ILE A 258 -4.49 -13.22 -11.51
N VAL A 259 -5.09 -12.17 -10.95
CA VAL A 259 -6.08 -12.29 -9.87
C VAL A 259 -7.28 -13.11 -10.32
N VAL A 260 -7.81 -12.86 -11.52
CA VAL A 260 -8.92 -13.63 -12.09
C VAL A 260 -8.52 -15.10 -12.29
N PHE A 261 -7.32 -15.38 -12.78
CA PHE A 261 -6.81 -16.75 -12.94
C PHE A 261 -6.74 -17.50 -11.60
N PHE A 262 -6.21 -16.87 -10.56
CA PHE A 262 -6.17 -17.47 -9.21
C PHE A 262 -7.57 -17.65 -8.63
N ALA A 263 -8.48 -16.69 -8.82
CA ALA A 263 -9.86 -16.81 -8.37
C ALA A 263 -10.58 -18.00 -9.04
N ILE A 264 -10.37 -18.22 -10.34
CA ILE A 264 -10.89 -19.39 -11.06
C ILE A 264 -10.27 -20.68 -10.51
N GLY A 265 -8.96 -20.72 -10.27
CA GLY A 265 -8.29 -21.87 -9.68
C GLY A 265 -8.84 -22.24 -8.29
N LEU A 266 -9.05 -21.23 -7.44
CA LEU A 266 -9.67 -21.41 -6.12
C LEU A 266 -11.11 -21.89 -6.24
N PHE A 267 -11.88 -21.38 -7.21
CA PHE A 267 -13.24 -21.83 -7.47
C PHE A 267 -13.27 -23.30 -7.92
N VAL A 268 -12.36 -23.73 -8.80
CA VAL A 268 -12.24 -25.13 -9.24
C VAL A 268 -11.82 -26.03 -8.08
N LEU A 269 -10.86 -25.60 -7.25
CA LEU A 269 -10.44 -26.37 -6.06
C LEU A 269 -11.57 -26.50 -5.05
N TRP A 270 -12.29 -25.41 -4.79
CA TRP A 270 -13.46 -25.40 -3.94
C TRP A 270 -14.53 -26.36 -4.47
N PHE A 271 -14.82 -26.29 -5.77
CA PHE A 271 -15.78 -27.16 -6.45
C PHE A 271 -15.35 -28.64 -6.42
N TRP A 272 -14.07 -28.93 -6.67
CA TRP A 272 -13.51 -30.29 -6.58
C TRP A 272 -13.64 -30.81 -5.16
N ASN A 273 -13.21 -30.04 -4.16
CA ASN A 273 -13.28 -30.43 -2.75
C ASN A 273 -14.72 -30.71 -2.33
N HIS A 274 -15.66 -29.86 -2.76
CA HIS A 274 -17.08 -30.08 -2.53
C HIS A 274 -17.58 -31.39 -3.16
N SER A 275 -17.31 -31.60 -4.45
CA SER A 275 -17.71 -32.82 -5.16
C SER A 275 -17.02 -34.08 -4.62
N LEU A 276 -15.79 -33.97 -4.10
CA LEU A 276 -15.07 -35.08 -3.48
C LEU A 276 -15.74 -35.50 -2.17
N LYS A 277 -16.20 -34.56 -1.34
CA LYS A 277 -16.90 -34.88 -0.10
C LYS A 277 -18.17 -35.68 -0.34
N GLU A 278 -18.93 -35.33 -1.38
CA GLU A 278 -20.13 -36.10 -1.76
C GLU A 278 -19.77 -37.53 -2.20
N ARG A 279 -18.73 -37.68 -3.04
CA ARG A 279 -18.25 -39.00 -3.47
C ARG A 279 -17.75 -39.85 -2.31
N VAL A 280 -17.02 -39.26 -1.36
CA VAL A 280 -16.54 -39.96 -0.17
C VAL A 280 -17.71 -40.42 0.68
N LYS A 281 -18.70 -39.55 0.94
CA LYS A 281 -19.90 -39.90 1.71
C LYS A 281 -20.63 -41.09 1.08
N ALA A 282 -20.91 -41.03 -0.23
CA ALA A 282 -21.59 -42.11 -0.94
C ALA A 282 -20.81 -43.44 -0.88
N ARG A 283 -19.47 -43.40 -0.95
CA ARG A 283 -18.64 -44.61 -0.88
C ARG A 283 -18.56 -45.19 0.52
N THR A 284 -18.53 -44.34 1.55
CA THR A 284 -18.57 -44.77 2.95
C THR A 284 -19.89 -45.48 3.26
N GLU A 285 -21.03 -44.92 2.84
CA GLU A 285 -22.35 -45.55 2.99
C GLU A 285 -22.43 -46.91 2.27
N GLU A 286 -21.86 -47.01 1.06
CA GLU A 286 -21.80 -48.28 0.32
C GLU A 286 -20.94 -49.34 1.05
N LEU A 287 -19.78 -48.94 1.59
CA LEU A 287 -18.88 -49.83 2.30
C LEU A 287 -19.46 -50.29 3.64
N GLU A 288 -20.12 -49.39 4.38
CA GLU A 288 -20.82 -49.73 5.62
C GLU A 288 -21.93 -50.75 5.37
N ARG A 289 -22.74 -50.55 4.32
CA ARG A 289 -23.77 -51.52 3.92
C ARG A 289 -23.17 -52.89 3.60
N LYS A 290 -22.10 -52.94 2.80
CA LYS A 290 -21.42 -54.21 2.48
C LYS A 290 -20.76 -54.85 3.70
N ALA A 291 -20.29 -54.05 4.66
CA ALA A 291 -19.72 -54.57 5.89
C ALA A 291 -20.80 -55.23 6.75
N ILE A 292 -21.97 -54.57 6.90
CA ILE A 292 -23.13 -55.11 7.61
C ILE A 292 -23.62 -56.41 6.94
N GLU A 293 -23.74 -56.41 5.61
CA GLU A 293 -24.14 -57.61 4.84
C GLU A 293 -23.16 -58.77 5.02
N ASN A 294 -21.85 -58.50 4.95
CA ASN A 294 -20.82 -59.52 5.19
C ASN A 294 -20.83 -60.03 6.63
N GLU A 295 -21.08 -59.17 7.61
CA GLU A 295 -21.19 -59.58 9.01
C GLU A 295 -22.41 -60.48 9.23
N ALA A 296 -23.55 -60.13 8.64
CA ALA A 296 -24.75 -60.98 8.64
C ALA A 296 -24.48 -62.34 7.99
N LEU A 297 -23.80 -62.37 6.83
CA LEU A 297 -23.44 -63.62 6.16
C LEU A 297 -22.49 -64.48 7.01
N ARG A 298 -21.51 -63.87 7.69
CA ARG A 298 -20.60 -64.58 8.60
C ARG A 298 -21.33 -65.14 9.82
N ALA A 299 -22.28 -64.40 10.38
CA ALA A 299 -23.13 -64.90 11.46
C ALA A 299 -23.96 -66.11 11.01
N LYS A 300 -24.49 -66.09 9.77
CA LYS A 300 -25.20 -67.23 9.15
C LYS A 300 -24.30 -68.47 9.05
N ILE A 301 -23.10 -68.31 8.51
CA ILE A 301 -22.13 -69.43 8.40
C ILE A 301 -21.81 -70.01 9.78
N ARG A 302 -21.64 -69.15 10.79
CA ARG A 302 -21.37 -69.60 12.17
C ARG A 302 -22.53 -70.39 12.76
N SER A 303 -23.76 -69.92 12.61
CA SER A 303 -24.96 -70.63 13.08
C SER A 303 -25.09 -72.01 12.44
N LEU A 304 -24.93 -72.10 11.12
CA LEU A 304 -24.97 -73.38 10.40
C LEU A 304 -23.85 -74.32 10.84
N HIS A 305 -22.64 -73.78 11.08
CA HIS A 305 -21.53 -74.57 11.60
C HIS A 305 -21.82 -75.12 13.01
N ASP A 306 -22.41 -74.30 13.90
CA ASP A 306 -22.79 -74.73 15.25
C ASP A 306 -23.89 -75.81 15.22
N ILE A 307 -24.88 -75.69 14.33
CA ILE A 307 -25.92 -76.72 14.14
C ILE A 307 -25.30 -78.02 13.59
N ALA A 308 -24.41 -77.92 12.59
CA ALA A 308 -23.69 -79.06 12.04
C ALA A 308 -22.82 -79.77 13.09
N PHE A 309 -22.15 -79.00 13.95
CA PHE A 309 -21.35 -79.53 15.05
C PHE A 309 -22.22 -80.28 16.07
N LYS A 310 -23.36 -79.71 16.49
CA LYS A 310 -24.30 -80.37 17.40
C LYS A 310 -24.86 -81.67 16.84
N MET A 311 -25.24 -81.68 15.56
CA MET A 311 -25.70 -82.90 14.88
C MET A 311 -24.65 -84.04 14.94
N GLY A 312 -23.36 -83.72 14.80
CA GLY A 312 -22.28 -84.69 14.91
C GLY A 312 -22.08 -85.29 16.31
N SER A 313 -22.67 -84.68 17.34
CA SER A 313 -22.60 -85.12 18.74
C SER A 313 -23.87 -85.76 19.28
N CYS A 314 -24.98 -85.75 18.53
CA CYS A 314 -26.24 -86.37 18.93
C CYS A 314 -26.26 -87.87 18.61
N THR A 315 -26.79 -88.66 19.54
CA THR A 315 -27.01 -90.11 19.36
C THR A 315 -28.49 -90.47 19.20
N ASP A 316 -29.39 -89.49 19.31
CA ASP A 316 -30.85 -89.65 19.16
C ASP A 316 -31.30 -89.18 17.75
N GLU A 317 -31.98 -90.04 17.02
CA GLU A 317 -32.47 -89.75 15.66
C GLU A 317 -33.54 -88.66 15.63
N GLU A 318 -34.35 -88.53 16.68
CA GLU A 318 -35.42 -87.50 16.74
C GLU A 318 -34.82 -86.09 16.94
N GLU A 319 -33.74 -85.97 17.71
CA GLU A 319 -33.02 -84.71 17.94
C GLU A 319 -32.23 -84.26 16.70
N VAL A 320 -31.64 -85.21 15.95
CA VAL A 320 -31.00 -84.92 14.66
C VAL A 320 -32.02 -84.42 13.64
N TYR A 321 -33.22 -85.01 13.59
CA TYR A 321 -34.28 -84.55 12.71
C TYR A 321 -34.73 -83.12 13.04
N ASP A 322 -34.91 -82.78 14.33
CA ASP A 322 -35.27 -81.40 14.73
C ASP A 322 -34.16 -80.39 14.37
N LEU A 323 -32.88 -80.75 14.51
CA LEU A 323 -31.76 -79.92 14.09
C LEU A 323 -31.70 -79.71 12.56
N ILE A 324 -32.02 -80.75 11.78
CA ILE A 324 -32.13 -80.65 10.31
C ILE A 324 -33.29 -79.74 9.93
N VAL A 325 -34.45 -79.89 10.57
CA VAL A 325 -35.63 -79.04 10.32
C VAL A 325 -35.34 -77.60 10.71
N ARG A 326 -34.65 -77.34 11.82
CA ARG A 326 -34.22 -75.98 12.22
C ARG A 326 -33.23 -75.38 11.23
N ALA A 327 -32.19 -76.12 10.81
CA ALA A 327 -31.26 -75.63 9.80
C ALA A 327 -31.97 -75.34 8.47
N ALA A 328 -32.87 -76.22 8.03
CA ALA A 328 -33.67 -76.01 6.82
C ALA A 328 -34.61 -74.80 6.95
N THR A 329 -35.24 -74.61 8.11
CA THR A 329 -36.11 -73.47 8.39
C THR A 329 -35.32 -72.16 8.46
N ASP A 330 -34.13 -72.15 9.07
CA ASP A 330 -33.23 -70.99 9.10
C ASP A 330 -32.70 -70.64 7.71
N ILE A 331 -32.48 -71.65 6.84
CA ILE A 331 -32.10 -71.42 5.44
C ILE A 331 -33.28 -70.84 4.64
N LEU A 332 -34.48 -71.41 4.78
CA LEU A 332 -35.67 -71.05 4.01
C LEU A 332 -36.37 -69.75 4.47
N SER A 333 -36.41 -69.49 5.78
CA SER A 333 -37.00 -68.25 6.33
C SER A 333 -36.18 -67.01 5.98
N PHE A 334 -34.87 -67.18 5.76
CA PHE A 334 -33.99 -66.10 5.32
C PHE A 334 -34.18 -65.73 3.84
N ASP A 335 -34.54 -66.67 2.97
CA ASP A 335 -34.81 -66.36 1.56
C ASP A 335 -36.08 -65.50 1.41
N TYR A 336 -37.07 -65.67 2.31
CA TYR A 336 -38.31 -64.88 2.31
C TYR A 336 -38.07 -63.40 2.68
N TYR A 337 -37.11 -63.11 3.58
CA TYR A 337 -36.74 -61.71 3.92
C TYR A 337 -35.76 -61.08 2.92
N SER A 338 -35.08 -61.88 2.10
CA SER A 338 -34.17 -61.36 1.06
C SER A 338 -34.89 -60.91 -0.22
N LEU A 339 -36.13 -61.36 -0.44
CA LEU A 339 -36.95 -61.00 -1.60
C LEU A 339 -37.72 -59.68 -1.42
N ASP A 340 -38.05 -59.28 -0.18
CA ASP A 340 -38.79 -58.04 0.11
C ASP A 340 -37.92 -56.76 0.15
N ILE A 341 -36.60 -56.86 -0.10
CA ILE A 341 -35.67 -55.70 -0.12
C ILE A 341 -35.31 -55.27 -1.56
N VAL A 342 -35.97 -55.83 -2.58
CA VAL A 342 -35.67 -55.53 -4.01
C VAL A 342 -36.69 -54.61 -4.68
N GLU A 343 -37.80 -54.23 -4.03
CA GLU A 343 -38.69 -53.17 -4.53
C GLU A 343 -38.80 -52.00 -3.53
N GLY A 344 -38.01 -50.95 -3.80
CA GLY A 344 -38.01 -49.67 -3.07
C GLY A 344 -36.95 -48.71 -3.58
#